data_AF-A0A2G4DR42-F1
#
_entry.id   AF-A0A2G4DR42-F1
#
_cell.length_a   1.000
_cell.length_b   1.000
_cell.length_c   1.000
_cell.angle_alpha   90.00
_cell.angle_beta   90.00
_cell.angle_gamma   90.00
#
_symmetry.space_group_name_H-M   'P 1'
#
loop_
_entity.id
_entity.type
_entity.pdbx_description
1 polymer ?
#
loop_
_entity_poly.entity_id
_entity_poly.type
_entity_poly.pdbx_seq_one_letter_code
_entity_poly.pdbx_strand_id
1 'polypeptide(L)'
;MECPCWFVDFEASGIAPDSYPIEIAVVAADFECQVLIRPVDYWAHWSFDAQDMHGISRENLLANGLEPSFIATELNARFDGARLCSDSPQDGFWLDTLYEAVGIGPSQ
;
A
#
# COMPACT_ATOMS: atom_id res chain seq x y z
N MET A 1 12.93 11.79 23.15
CA MET A 1 12.24 11.99 21.87
C MET A 1 11.33 10.81 21.70
N GLU A 2 10.02 11.02 21.72
CA GLU A 2 9.08 9.98 21.33
C GLU A 2 9.30 9.71 19.84
N CYS A 3 9.46 8.45 19.47
CA CYS A 3 9.49 8.06 18.07
C CYS A 3 8.11 8.41 17.48
N PRO A 4 8.03 9.18 16.38
CA PRO A 4 6.75 9.46 15.76
C PRO A 4 6.05 8.15 15.43
N CYS A 5 4.79 8.02 15.89
CA CYS A 5 3.94 6.91 15.49
C CYS A 5 3.47 7.17 14.06
N TRP A 6 4.13 6.53 13.09
CA TRP A 6 3.64 6.46 11.72
C TRP A 6 2.58 5.38 11.66
N PHE A 7 1.38 5.72 11.22
CA PHE A 7 0.32 4.74 10.98
C PHE A 7 0.20 4.48 9.49
N VAL A 8 0.16 3.21 9.11
CA VAL A 8 -0.01 2.77 7.72
C VAL A 8 -1.31 2.00 7.60
N ASP A 9 -1.98 2.19 6.48
CA ASP A 9 -3.21 1.51 6.10
C ASP A 9 -3.16 1.19 4.59
N PHE A 10 -3.72 0.05 4.21
CA PHE A 10 -3.81 -0.39 2.83
C PHE A 10 -5.24 -0.76 2.44
N GLU A 11 -5.64 -0.31 1.26
CA GLU A 11 -6.82 -0.83 0.59
C GLU A 11 -6.43 -1.90 -0.43
N ALA A 12 -7.32 -2.88 -0.63
CA ALA A 12 -7.06 -4.03 -1.49
C ALA A 12 -8.10 -4.20 -2.60
N SER A 13 -7.71 -4.89 -3.67
CA SER A 13 -8.63 -5.25 -4.76
C SER A 13 -9.72 -6.25 -4.33
N GLY A 14 -9.63 -6.79 -3.12
CA GLY A 14 -10.57 -7.69 -2.49
C GLY A 14 -9.92 -8.49 -1.34
N ILE A 15 -10.61 -9.56 -0.91
CA ILE A 15 -10.18 -10.45 0.18
C ILE A 15 -9.83 -11.86 -0.30
N ALA A 16 -9.76 -12.08 -1.61
CA ALA A 16 -9.39 -13.37 -2.18
C ALA A 16 -7.88 -13.59 -2.10
N PRO A 17 -7.38 -14.84 -2.10
CA PRO A 17 -5.95 -15.12 -2.01
C PRO A 17 -5.08 -14.50 -3.12
N ASP A 18 -5.68 -14.17 -4.27
CA ASP A 18 -5.04 -13.52 -5.42
C ASP A 18 -5.33 -12.00 -5.50
N SER A 19 -5.92 -11.42 -4.44
CA SER A 19 -6.07 -9.97 -4.29
C SER A 19 -4.72 -9.28 -4.08
N TYR A 20 -4.70 -7.96 -4.27
CA TYR A 20 -3.47 -7.16 -4.25
C TYR A 20 -3.75 -5.75 -3.72
N PRO A 21 -2.73 -5.04 -3.20
CA PRO A 21 -2.93 -3.69 -2.67
C PRO A 21 -3.19 -2.68 -3.79
N ILE A 22 -4.16 -1.80 -3.58
CA ILE A 22 -4.60 -0.78 -4.54
C ILE A 22 -4.36 0.65 -4.04
N GLU A 23 -4.14 0.82 -2.75
CA GLU A 23 -3.78 2.09 -2.13
C GLU A 23 -2.90 1.84 -0.91
N ILE A 24 -2.03 2.79 -0.60
CA ILE A 24 -1.34 2.89 0.69
C ILE A 24 -1.49 4.31 1.22
N ALA A 25 -1.86 4.42 2.49
CA ALA A 25 -1.87 5.66 3.24
C ALA A 25 -0.87 5.60 4.41
N VAL A 26 -0.16 6.71 4.66
CA VAL A 26 0.70 6.86 5.84
C VAL A 26 0.41 8.19 6.52
N VAL A 27 0.15 8.15 7.83
CA VAL A 27 -0.20 9.33 8.64
C VAL A 27 0.71 9.44 9.87
N ALA A 28 1.00 10.68 10.26
CA ALA A 28 1.60 11.07 11.53
C ALA A 28 1.02 12.42 11.98
N ALA A 29 1.50 12.98 13.10
CA ALA A 29 0.93 14.19 13.70
C ALA A 29 0.90 15.41 12.77
N ASP A 30 1.89 15.55 11.88
CA ASP A 30 2.06 16.67 10.94
C ASP A 30 2.28 16.21 9.49
N PHE A 31 1.96 14.95 9.19
CA PHE A 31 2.15 14.34 7.88
C PHE A 31 0.99 13.43 7.52
N GLU A 32 0.59 13.49 6.25
CA GLU A 32 -0.36 12.56 5.66
C GLU A 32 0.01 12.39 4.19
N CYS A 33 0.03 11.15 3.71
CA CYS A 33 0.08 10.85 2.29
C CYS A 33 -0.81 9.64 1.99
N GLN A 34 -1.42 9.65 0.81
CA GLN A 34 -2.13 8.51 0.24
C GLN A 34 -1.78 8.41 -1.24
N VAL A 35 -1.49 7.20 -1.71
CA VAL A 35 -1.16 6.96 -3.11
C VAL A 35 -1.80 5.67 -3.61
N LEU A 36 -2.38 5.75 -4.79
CA LEU A 36 -2.90 4.60 -5.51
C LEU A 36 -1.74 3.75 -6.05
N ILE A 37 -1.88 2.42 -5.98
CA ILE A 37 -0.87 1.46 -6.40
C ILE A 37 -1.30 0.85 -7.74
N ARG A 38 -0.59 1.18 -8.81
CA ARG A 38 -0.88 0.61 -10.13
C ARG A 38 -0.62 -0.91 -10.11
N PRO A 39 -1.53 -1.74 -10.63
CA PRO A 39 -1.31 -3.18 -10.62
C PRO A 39 -0.15 -3.59 -11.52
N VAL A 40 0.67 -4.53 -11.04
CA VAL A 40 1.61 -5.26 -11.92
C VAL A 40 0.88 -6.25 -12.81
N ASP A 41 1.54 -6.73 -13.87
CA ASP A 41 0.91 -7.53 -14.93
C ASP A 41 0.16 -8.79 -14.42
N TYR A 42 0.62 -9.42 -13.35
CA TYR A 42 0.00 -10.62 -12.79
C TYR A 42 -1.06 -10.36 -11.70
N TRP A 43 -1.27 -9.10 -11.31
CA TRP A 43 -2.33 -8.69 -10.39
C TRP A 43 -3.63 -8.44 -11.15
N ALA A 44 -4.44 -9.49 -11.26
CA ALA A 44 -5.65 -9.48 -12.09
C ALA A 44 -6.97 -9.48 -11.32
N HIS A 45 -6.97 -9.88 -10.05
CA HIS A 45 -8.18 -9.96 -9.22
C HIS A 45 -8.84 -8.57 -9.02
N TRP A 46 -10.16 -8.50 -9.13
CA TRP A 46 -10.91 -7.29 -8.81
C TRP A 46 -12.28 -7.61 -8.26
N SER A 47 -12.59 -7.10 -7.07
CA SER A 47 -13.90 -7.20 -6.44
C SER A 47 -14.68 -5.90 -6.60
N PHE A 48 -15.88 -5.98 -7.18
CA PHE A 48 -16.80 -4.84 -7.23
C PHE A 48 -17.30 -4.45 -5.83
N ASP A 49 -17.45 -5.40 -4.92
CA ASP A 49 -17.83 -5.11 -3.53
C ASP A 49 -16.73 -4.31 -2.82
N ALA A 50 -15.46 -4.63 -3.06
CA ALA A 50 -14.33 -3.88 -2.51
C ALA A 50 -14.25 -2.48 -3.13
N GLN A 51 -14.40 -2.36 -4.46
CA GLN A 51 -14.49 -1.07 -5.13
C GLN A 51 -15.60 -0.18 -4.53
N ASP A 52 -16.80 -0.71 -4.31
CA ASP A 52 -17.90 0.04 -3.74
C ASP A 52 -17.64 0.43 -2.28
N MET A 53 -16.97 -0.44 -1.52
CA MET A 53 -16.57 -0.19 -0.13
C MET A 53 -15.50 0.90 0.00
N HIS A 54 -14.44 0.82 -0.80
CA HIS A 54 -13.29 1.74 -0.75
C HIS A 54 -13.52 3.02 -1.56
N GLY A 55 -14.46 3.01 -2.52
CA GLY A 55 -14.69 4.13 -3.43
C GLY A 55 -13.61 4.30 -4.51
N ILE A 56 -12.76 3.30 -4.72
CA ILE A 56 -11.65 3.31 -5.68
C ILE A 56 -12.04 2.45 -6.89
N SER A 57 -12.35 3.09 -8.02
CA SER A 57 -12.63 2.35 -9.25
C SER A 57 -11.37 1.82 -9.90
N ARG A 58 -11.49 0.71 -10.64
CA ARG A 58 -10.37 0.13 -11.39
C ARG A 58 -9.82 1.10 -12.42
N GLU A 59 -10.68 1.88 -13.06
CA GLU A 59 -10.29 2.88 -14.04
C GLU A 59 -9.47 4.00 -13.38
N ASN A 60 -9.87 4.47 -12.19
CA ASN A 60 -9.12 5.46 -11.43
C ASN A 60 -7.75 4.92 -11.03
N LEU A 61 -7.70 3.68 -10.52
CA LEU A 61 -6.46 3.00 -10.17
C LEU A 61 -5.49 2.90 -11.35
N LEU A 62 -5.99 2.51 -12.53
CA LEU A 62 -5.17 2.38 -13.74
C LEU A 62 -4.70 3.72 -14.29
N ALA A 63 -5.50 4.78 -14.14
CA ALA A 63 -5.18 6.10 -14.65
C ALA A 63 -4.22 6.89 -13.73
N ASN A 64 -4.36 6.74 -12.42
CA ASN A 64 -3.70 7.59 -11.43
C ASN A 64 -2.75 6.83 -10.48
N GLY A 65 -2.72 5.50 -10.56
CA GLY A 65 -1.82 4.67 -9.75
C GLY A 65 -0.36 4.90 -10.09
N LEU A 66 0.48 4.93 -9.05
CA LEU A 66 1.93 4.98 -9.19
C LEU A 66 2.50 3.56 -9.34
N GLU A 67 3.67 3.48 -9.97
CA GLU A 67 4.40 2.22 -10.08
C GLU A 67 4.75 1.65 -8.71
N PRO A 68 4.51 0.35 -8.45
CA PRO A 68 4.91 -0.31 -7.21
C PRO A 68 6.38 -0.08 -6.87
N SER A 69 7.27 -0.08 -7.87
CA SER A 69 8.71 0.13 -7.69
C SER A 69 9.06 1.53 -7.19
N PHE A 70 8.32 2.54 -7.66
CA PHE A 70 8.46 3.91 -7.19
C PHE A 70 8.02 4.01 -5.73
N ILE A 71 6.83 3.49 -5.40
CA ILE A 71 6.28 3.52 -4.04
C ILE A 71 7.22 2.81 -3.07
N ALA A 72 7.64 1.58 -3.35
CA ALA A 72 8.51 0.80 -2.48
C ALA A 72 9.87 1.48 -2.24
N THR A 73 10.43 2.15 -3.25
CA THR A 73 11.67 2.92 -3.12
C THR A 73 11.49 4.13 -2.22
N GLU A 74 10.40 4.88 -2.39
CA GLU A 74 10.08 6.05 -1.56
C GLU A 74 9.78 5.65 -0.10
N LEU A 75 9.07 4.54 0.13
CA LEU A 75 8.85 4.00 1.47
C LEU A 75 10.18 3.69 2.17
N ASN A 76 11.09 2.98 1.48
CA ASN A 76 12.41 2.69 2.03
C ASN A 76 13.22 3.94 2.33
N ALA A 77 13.21 4.92 1.42
CA ALA A 77 13.97 6.15 1.60
C ALA A 77 13.42 7.02 2.74
N ARG A 78 12.10 7.04 2.92
CA ARG A 78 11.43 7.91 3.89
C ARG A 78 11.35 7.31 5.29
N PHE A 79 11.18 6.00 5.38
CA PHE A 79 10.92 5.28 6.64
C PHE A 79 12.08 4.37 7.05
N ASP A 80 13.27 4.58 6.51
CA ASP A 80 14.50 3.92 6.96
C ASP A 80 14.71 4.05 8.47
N GLY A 81 14.85 2.92 9.17
CA GLY A 81 14.96 2.87 10.63
C GLY A 81 13.72 3.33 11.40
N ALA A 82 12.62 3.67 10.72
CA ALA A 82 11.36 4.06 11.35
C ALA A 82 10.45 2.86 11.58
N ARG A 83 9.56 2.97 12.56
CA ARG A 83 8.52 1.97 12.80
C ARG A 83 7.19 2.45 12.25
N LEU A 84 6.65 1.69 11.29
CA LEU A 84 5.26 1.81 10.88
C LEU A 84 4.38 0.96 11.81
N CYS A 85 3.23 1.51 12.17
CA CYS A 85 2.21 0.88 13.00
C CYS A 85 0.94 0.70 12.18
N SER A 86 0.23 -0.39 12.41
CA SER A 86 -1.11 -0.62 11.86
C SER A 86 -1.96 -1.28 12.95
N ASP A 87 -3.28 -1.10 12.88
CA ASP A 87 -4.25 -1.80 13.72
C ASP A 87 -4.68 -3.16 13.15
N SER A 88 -4.19 -3.52 11.97
CA SER A 88 -4.56 -4.69 11.19
C SER A 88 -3.32 -5.47 10.71
N PRO A 89 -3.23 -6.79 10.98
CA PRO A 89 -2.13 -7.59 10.44
C PRO A 89 -2.18 -7.71 8.90
N GLN A 90 -3.32 -7.40 8.26
CA GLN A 90 -3.45 -7.40 6.81
C GLN A 90 -2.55 -6.35 6.15
N ASP A 91 -2.30 -5.20 6.79
CA ASP A 91 -1.44 -4.17 6.20
C ASP A 91 0.02 -4.62 6.09
N GLY A 92 0.49 -5.44 7.04
CA GLY A 92 1.80 -6.08 6.94
C GLY A 92 1.87 -7.03 5.73
N PHE A 93 0.82 -7.81 5.50
CA PHE A 93 0.73 -8.70 4.34
C PHE A 93 0.72 -7.91 3.01
N TRP A 94 0.01 -6.78 2.97
CA TRP A 94 -0.02 -5.92 1.78
C TRP A 94 1.29 -5.21 1.51
N LEU A 95 1.97 -4.77 2.57
CA LEU A 95 3.32 -4.23 2.48
C LEU A 95 4.30 -5.28 1.94
N ASP A 96 4.26 -6.51 2.46
CA ASP A 96 5.08 -7.63 1.95
C ASP A 96 4.76 -7.94 0.48
N THR A 97 3.48 -7.95 0.11
CA THR A 97 3.02 -8.18 -1.28
C THR A 97 3.56 -7.10 -2.24
N LEU A 98 3.57 -5.83 -1.80
CA LEU A 98 4.14 -4.72 -2.55
C LEU A 98 5.64 -4.92 -2.78
N TYR A 99 6.38 -5.27 -1.72
CA TYR A 99 7.83 -5.49 -1.77
C TYR A 99 8.20 -6.72 -2.61
N GLU A 100 7.46 -7.82 -2.50
CA GLU A 100 7.63 -9.02 -3.31
C GLU A 100 7.48 -8.70 -4.81
N ALA A 101 6.47 -7.92 -5.18
CA ALA A 101 6.21 -7.57 -6.57
C ALA A 101 7.33 -6.76 -7.24
N VAL A 102 8.14 -6.07 -6.46
CA VAL A 102 9.26 -5.27 -6.96
C VAL A 102 10.63 -5.92 -6.71
N GLY A 103 10.68 -7.04 -5.99
CA GLY A 103 11.91 -7.78 -5.70
C GLY A 103 12.88 -7.08 -4.76
N ILE A 104 12.40 -6.21 -3.87
CA ILE A 104 13.21 -5.56 -2.82
C ILE A 104 12.57 -5.81 -1.44
N GLY A 105 13.31 -5.59 -0.37
CA GLY A 105 12.78 -5.67 1.00
C GLY A 105 12.66 -4.30 1.67
N PRO A 106 11.95 -4.23 2.81
CA PRO A 106 11.94 -3.04 3.65
C PRO A 106 13.36 -2.72 4.14
N SER A 107 13.68 -1.43 4.18
CA SER A 107 14.90 -0.93 4.81
C SER A 107 14.84 -1.10 6.34
N GLN A 108 16.00 -1.07 7.00
CA GLN A 108 16.19 -1.47 8.42
C GLN A 108 16.81 -0.35 9.24
#